data_AF-A0A7M1LG19-F1
#
_entry.id   AF-A0A7M1LG19-F1
#
_cell.length_a   1.000
_cell.length_b   1.000
_cell.length_c   1.000
_cell.angle_alpha   90.00
_cell.angle_beta   90.00
_cell.angle_gamma   90.00
#
_symmetry.space_group_name_H-M   'P 1'
#
loop_
_entity.id
_entity.type
_entity.pdbx_description
1 polymer ?
#
loop_
_entity_poly.entity_id
_entity_poly.type
_entity_poly.pdbx_seq_one_letter_code
_entity_poly.pdbx_strand_id
1 'polypeptide(L)'
;MSIDEIFEAIGYERRKLIKELFGDNRSFLPRSKVIKYHKVLEGIETDKLIDFSIYMDTFREEFVSVDVAMQRAVNAYKKALILSEIKKGKKALKSIKEVERFCKLAFRGEDLFSGCKGSPYIEGVVICIDDEGNLRNKFIVNKNGVFQRLDSFDTKRVWEYLFKHQERIGVIEYKEVKVSQIEKKDEKLKVLDTNTKAYKMVENVVKRIGND
;
A
#
# COMPACT_ATOMS: atom_id res chain seq x y z
N MET A 1 -30.62 -16.43 -6.64
CA MET A 1 -30.80 -15.26 -7.51
C MET A 1 -30.28 -15.61 -8.88
N SER A 2 -31.12 -15.51 -9.91
CA SER A 2 -30.73 -15.74 -11.30
C SER A 2 -29.88 -14.58 -11.84
N ILE A 3 -29.18 -14.79 -12.96
CA ILE A 3 -28.44 -13.71 -13.65
C ILE A 3 -29.41 -12.59 -14.06
N ASP A 4 -30.64 -12.93 -14.44
CA ASP A 4 -31.64 -11.97 -14.87
C ASP A 4 -32.14 -11.12 -13.70
N GLU A 5 -32.36 -11.72 -12.53
CA GLU A 5 -32.73 -10.98 -11.31
C GLU A 5 -31.64 -9.98 -10.90
N ILE A 6 -30.36 -10.40 -10.96
CA ILE A 6 -29.22 -9.53 -10.64
C ILE A 6 -29.08 -8.41 -11.67
N PHE A 7 -29.27 -8.73 -12.96
CA PHE A 7 -29.21 -7.73 -14.02
C PHE A 7 -30.34 -6.71 -13.85
N GLU A 8 -31.56 -7.17 -13.60
CA GLU A 8 -32.72 -6.28 -13.48
C GLU A 8 -32.69 -5.39 -12.24
N ALA A 9 -31.99 -5.81 -11.18
CA ALA A 9 -31.76 -4.98 -9.98
C ALA A 9 -30.88 -3.74 -10.23
N ILE A 10 -30.08 -3.71 -11.30
CA ILE A 10 -29.23 -2.56 -11.64
C ILE A 10 -30.06 -1.51 -12.35
N GLY A 11 -30.06 -0.25 -11.92
CA GLY A 11 -30.84 0.81 -12.58
C GLY A 11 -30.62 0.90 -14.10
N TYR A 12 -31.70 1.06 -14.86
CA TYR A 12 -31.69 1.02 -16.33
C TYR A 12 -30.64 1.93 -16.96
N GLU A 13 -30.60 3.21 -16.55
CA GLU A 13 -29.63 4.19 -17.04
C GLU A 13 -28.18 3.76 -16.80
N ARG A 14 -27.90 3.18 -15.63
CA ARG A 14 -26.57 2.67 -15.31
C ARG A 14 -26.19 1.50 -16.20
N ARG A 15 -27.11 0.57 -16.48
CA ARG A 15 -26.87 -0.55 -17.41
C ARG A 15 -26.59 -0.06 -18.82
N LYS A 16 -27.36 0.94 -19.27
CA LYS A 16 -27.22 1.55 -20.59
C LYS A 16 -25.85 2.22 -20.74
N LEU A 17 -25.47 3.09 -19.81
CA LEU A 17 -24.16 3.75 -19.82
C LEU A 17 -22.99 2.75 -19.77
N ILE A 18 -23.07 1.70 -18.95
CA ILE A 18 -22.02 0.68 -18.90
C ILE A 18 -21.85 -0.02 -20.26
N LYS A 19 -22.95 -0.28 -20.98
CA LYS A 19 -22.89 -0.88 -22.32
C LYS A 19 -22.32 0.08 -23.36
N GLU A 20 -22.71 1.35 -23.31
CA GLU A 20 -22.25 2.37 -24.26
C GLU A 20 -20.76 2.67 -24.09
N LEU A 21 -20.28 2.75 -22.84
CA LEU A 21 -18.90 3.15 -22.54
C LEU A 21 -17.90 2.00 -22.60
N PHE A 22 -18.32 0.77 -22.26
CA PHE A 22 -17.42 -0.38 -22.12
C PHE A 22 -17.79 -1.58 -22.99
N GLY A 23 -18.81 -1.44 -23.84
CA GLY A 23 -19.15 -2.41 -24.88
C GLY A 23 -18.19 -2.35 -26.06
N ASP A 24 -18.39 -3.25 -27.02
CA ASP A 24 -17.69 -3.20 -28.30
C ASP A 24 -18.22 -2.06 -29.21
N ASN A 25 -17.78 -2.01 -30.46
CA ASN A 25 -18.15 -0.99 -31.44
C ASN A 25 -19.67 -0.89 -31.72
N ARG A 26 -20.49 -1.82 -31.22
CA ARG A 26 -21.97 -1.79 -31.31
C ARG A 26 -22.63 -1.64 -29.94
N SER A 27 -21.87 -1.23 -28.93
CA SER A 27 -22.29 -1.20 -27.53
C SER A 27 -22.79 -2.56 -27.04
N PHE A 28 -22.35 -3.65 -27.69
CA PHE A 28 -22.71 -4.98 -27.25
C PHE A 28 -21.82 -5.35 -26.07
N LEU A 29 -22.49 -5.67 -24.96
CA LEU A 29 -21.85 -6.17 -23.75
C LEU A 29 -22.77 -7.23 -23.13
N PRO A 30 -22.32 -8.48 -22.97
CA PRO A 30 -23.12 -9.54 -22.35
C PRO A 30 -23.61 -9.15 -20.96
N ARG A 31 -24.81 -9.62 -20.57
CA ARG A 31 -25.40 -9.32 -19.24
C ARG A 31 -24.43 -9.62 -18.09
N SER A 32 -23.71 -10.74 -18.17
CA SER A 32 -22.69 -11.12 -17.19
C SER A 32 -21.57 -10.09 -17.05
N LYS A 33 -21.11 -9.49 -18.16
CA LYS A 33 -20.10 -8.42 -18.14
C LYS A 33 -20.67 -7.11 -17.62
N VAL A 34 -21.92 -6.77 -17.93
CA VAL A 34 -22.58 -5.58 -17.34
C VAL A 34 -22.65 -5.71 -15.82
N ILE A 35 -23.03 -6.88 -15.30
CA ILE A 35 -23.05 -7.15 -13.85
C ILE A 35 -21.63 -7.04 -13.27
N LYS A 36 -20.63 -7.61 -13.94
CA LYS A 36 -19.21 -7.53 -13.54
C LYS A 36 -18.76 -6.06 -13.43
N TYR A 37 -18.96 -5.26 -14.48
CA TYR A 37 -18.56 -3.86 -14.50
C TYR A 37 -19.35 -3.03 -13.51
N HIS A 38 -20.65 -3.27 -13.36
CA HIS A 38 -21.46 -2.60 -12.34
C HIS A 38 -20.85 -2.77 -10.94
N LYS A 39 -20.43 -3.98 -10.57
CA LYS A 39 -19.77 -4.26 -9.29
C LYS A 39 -18.40 -3.59 -9.18
N VAL A 40 -17.59 -3.64 -10.24
CA VAL A 40 -16.26 -2.98 -10.26
C VAL A 40 -16.40 -1.46 -10.06
N LEU A 41 -17.44 -0.88 -10.66
CA LEU A 41 -17.74 0.56 -10.67
C LEU A 41 -18.66 1.00 -9.52
N GLU A 42 -18.98 0.15 -8.54
CA GLU A 42 -19.95 0.44 -7.46
C GLU A 42 -19.64 1.73 -6.68
N GLY A 43 -18.36 2.10 -6.57
CA GLY A 43 -17.92 3.35 -5.93
C GLY A 43 -17.93 4.59 -6.83
N ILE A 44 -18.47 4.50 -8.05
CA ILE A 44 -18.57 5.59 -9.03
C ILE A 44 -20.05 5.81 -9.35
N GLU A 45 -20.52 7.02 -9.06
CA GLU A 45 -21.90 7.45 -9.33
C GLU A 45 -22.20 7.40 -10.83
N THR A 46 -23.47 7.17 -11.17
CA THR A 46 -23.88 6.91 -12.57
C THR A 46 -23.60 8.10 -13.49
N ASP A 47 -23.81 9.33 -13.01
CA ASP A 47 -23.50 10.58 -13.71
C ASP A 47 -21.99 10.82 -13.89
N LYS A 48 -21.14 10.17 -13.09
CA LYS A 48 -19.67 10.23 -13.18
C LYS A 48 -19.05 9.14 -14.05
N LEU A 49 -19.85 8.24 -14.63
CA LEU A 49 -19.33 7.15 -15.44
C LEU A 49 -18.62 7.62 -16.72
N ILE A 50 -19.09 8.71 -17.34
CA ILE A 50 -18.48 9.29 -18.54
C ILE A 50 -17.11 9.91 -18.20
N ASP A 51 -17.03 10.71 -17.14
CA ASP A 51 -15.77 11.28 -16.67
C ASP A 51 -14.77 10.16 -16.33
N PHE A 52 -15.26 9.10 -15.68
CA PHE A 52 -14.45 7.93 -15.37
C PHE A 52 -13.98 7.18 -16.61
N SER A 53 -14.80 7.02 -17.66
CA SER A 53 -14.35 6.32 -18.88
C SER A 53 -13.23 7.10 -19.58
N ILE A 54 -13.32 8.43 -19.62
CA ILE A 54 -12.25 9.29 -20.15
C ILE A 54 -10.98 9.12 -19.31
N TYR A 55 -11.10 9.12 -17.98
CA TYR A 55 -9.96 8.85 -17.10
C TYR A 55 -9.38 7.45 -17.31
N MET A 56 -10.22 6.44 -17.51
CA MET A 56 -9.80 5.06 -17.76
C MET A 56 -8.96 4.93 -19.04
N ASP A 57 -9.27 5.72 -20.07
CA ASP A 57 -8.51 5.69 -21.33
C ASP A 57 -7.03 6.08 -21.12
N THR A 58 -6.70 6.84 -20.07
CA THR A 58 -5.28 7.12 -19.73
C THR A 58 -4.50 5.87 -19.28
N PHE A 59 -5.20 4.79 -18.94
CA PHE A 59 -4.62 3.49 -18.57
C PHE A 59 -4.64 2.48 -19.72
N ARG A 60 -5.17 2.84 -20.90
CA ARG A 60 -5.16 1.99 -22.10
C ARG A 60 -3.80 2.14 -22.80
N GLU A 61 -2.85 1.31 -22.38
CA GLU A 61 -1.61 1.08 -23.13
C GLU A 61 -1.85 0.06 -24.26
N GLU A 62 -0.93 -0.02 -25.22
CA GLU A 62 -0.98 -1.05 -26.27
C GLU A 62 -1.09 -2.46 -25.62
N PHE A 63 -1.96 -3.30 -26.17
CA PHE A 63 -2.20 -4.68 -25.71
C PHE A 63 -2.83 -4.83 -24.30
N VAL A 64 -3.26 -3.74 -23.64
CA VAL A 64 -3.99 -3.82 -22.36
C VAL A 64 -5.50 -4.00 -22.59
N SER A 65 -6.08 -5.06 -22.01
CA SER A 65 -7.53 -5.28 -22.11
C SER A 65 -8.33 -4.24 -21.33
N VAL A 66 -9.56 -3.97 -21.77
CA VAL A 66 -10.50 -3.03 -21.10
C VAL A 66 -10.71 -3.41 -19.63
N ASP A 67 -10.76 -4.71 -19.31
CA ASP A 67 -10.91 -5.19 -17.93
C ASP A 67 -9.73 -4.76 -17.05
N VAL A 68 -8.51 -4.86 -17.57
CA VAL A 68 -7.29 -4.48 -16.84
C VAL A 68 -7.20 -2.96 -16.70
N ALA A 69 -7.46 -2.21 -17.76
CA ALA A 69 -7.49 -0.75 -17.73
C ALA A 69 -8.55 -0.25 -16.73
N MET A 70 -9.76 -0.81 -16.75
CA MET A 70 -10.83 -0.49 -15.80
C MET A 70 -10.41 -0.75 -14.36
N GLN A 71 -9.80 -1.91 -14.08
CA GLN A 71 -9.37 -2.23 -12.72
C GLN A 71 -8.27 -1.28 -12.22
N ARG A 72 -7.29 -0.94 -13.08
CA ARG A 72 -6.24 0.04 -12.77
C ARG A 72 -6.85 1.42 -12.49
N ALA A 73 -7.73 1.88 -13.37
CA ALA A 73 -8.41 3.16 -13.24
C ALA A 73 -9.28 3.24 -11.97
N VAL A 74 -10.04 2.18 -11.63
CA VAL A 74 -10.84 2.14 -10.40
C VAL A 74 -9.94 2.22 -9.17
N ASN A 75 -8.82 1.52 -9.14
CA ASN A 75 -7.89 1.57 -8.00
C ASN A 75 -7.28 2.97 -7.86
N ALA A 76 -6.86 3.58 -8.97
CA ALA A 76 -6.30 4.92 -8.98
C ALA A 76 -7.35 5.98 -8.58
N TYR A 77 -8.59 5.84 -9.05
CA TYR A 77 -9.70 6.72 -8.68
C TYR A 77 -10.03 6.63 -7.18
N LYS A 78 -10.13 5.41 -6.63
CA LYS A 78 -10.32 5.19 -5.19
C LYS A 78 -9.19 5.77 -4.36
N LYS A 79 -7.94 5.60 -4.80
CA LYS A 79 -6.76 6.23 -4.20
C LYS A 79 -6.91 7.75 -4.17
N ALA A 80 -7.20 8.37 -5.32
CA ALA A 80 -7.36 9.82 -5.43
C ALA A 80 -8.49 10.36 -4.54
N LEU A 81 -9.63 9.67 -4.49
CA LEU A 81 -10.78 10.07 -3.65
C LEU A 81 -10.42 10.06 -2.16
N ILE A 82 -9.82 8.97 -1.68
CA ILE A 82 -9.42 8.83 -0.27
C ILE A 82 -8.35 9.87 0.10
N LEU A 83 -7.33 10.04 -0.74
CA LEU A 83 -6.29 11.04 -0.51
C LEU A 83 -6.83 12.48 -0.55
N SER A 84 -7.82 12.76 -1.41
CA SER A 84 -8.50 14.06 -1.44
C SER A 84 -9.25 14.35 -0.13
N GLU A 85 -10.00 13.38 0.39
CA GLU A 85 -10.71 13.55 1.67
C GLU A 85 -9.73 13.74 2.84
N ILE A 86 -8.62 13.00 2.85
CA ILE A 86 -7.52 13.18 3.81
C ILE A 86 -6.92 14.59 3.70
N LYS A 87 -6.64 15.09 2.49
CA LYS A 87 -6.13 16.45 2.25
C LYS A 87 -7.08 17.55 2.75
N LYS A 88 -8.39 17.28 2.75
CA LYS A 88 -9.41 18.17 3.34
C LYS A 88 -9.50 18.06 4.87
N GLY A 89 -8.59 17.33 5.51
CA GLY A 89 -8.56 17.12 6.95
C GLY A 89 -9.58 16.11 7.47
N LYS A 90 -10.25 15.36 6.59
CA LYS A 90 -11.23 14.36 7.01
C LYS A 90 -10.53 13.04 7.32
N LYS A 91 -10.97 12.38 8.39
CA LYS A 91 -10.53 11.03 8.73
C LYS A 91 -11.24 10.00 7.86
N ALA A 92 -10.70 9.79 6.66
CA ALA A 92 -11.29 8.91 5.64
C ALA A 92 -11.26 7.42 6.04
N LEU A 93 -10.22 7.00 6.78
CA LEU A 93 -10.01 5.61 7.19
C LEU A 93 -10.28 5.46 8.69
N LYS A 94 -11.20 4.57 9.08
CA LYS A 94 -11.77 4.52 10.44
C LYS A 94 -11.06 3.53 11.36
N SER A 95 -10.23 2.63 10.82
CA SER A 95 -9.46 1.67 11.60
C SER A 95 -8.05 1.45 11.04
N ILE A 96 -7.15 0.91 11.88
CA ILE A 96 -5.79 0.50 11.45
C ILE A 96 -5.89 -0.52 10.30
N LYS A 97 -6.84 -1.46 10.38
CA LYS A 97 -7.08 -2.47 9.33
C LYS A 97 -7.48 -1.83 7.99
N GLU A 98 -8.29 -0.76 8.02
CA GLU A 98 -8.64 -0.01 6.82
C GLU A 98 -7.43 0.72 6.24
N VAL A 99 -6.59 1.32 7.09
CA VAL A 99 -5.33 1.96 6.65
C VAL A 99 -4.40 0.95 6.00
N GLU A 100 -4.16 -0.18 6.66
CA GLU A 100 -3.31 -1.24 6.11
C GLU A 100 -3.84 -1.74 4.77
N ARG A 101 -5.14 -2.06 4.68
CA ARG A 101 -5.76 -2.55 3.45
C ARG A 101 -5.68 -1.52 2.32
N PHE A 102 -5.99 -0.26 2.63
CA PHE A 102 -5.91 0.83 1.66
C PHE A 102 -4.48 1.00 1.15
N CYS A 103 -3.51 1.12 2.06
CA CYS A 103 -2.11 1.36 1.69
C CYS A 103 -1.55 0.21 0.84
N LYS A 104 -1.76 -1.05 1.27
CA LYS A 104 -1.30 -2.24 0.54
C LYS A 104 -1.86 -2.37 -0.88
N LEU A 105 -3.05 -1.83 -1.12
CA LEU A 105 -3.68 -1.85 -2.44
C LEU A 105 -3.27 -0.63 -3.28
N ALA A 106 -3.30 0.56 -2.69
CA ALA A 106 -3.16 1.83 -3.39
C ALA A 106 -1.70 2.24 -3.62
N PHE A 107 -0.75 1.72 -2.84
CA PHE A 107 0.68 2.04 -2.91
C PHE A 107 1.54 0.81 -3.18
N ARG A 108 0.97 -0.27 -3.72
CA ARG A 108 1.73 -1.47 -4.10
C ARG A 108 2.80 -1.11 -5.11
N GLY A 109 4.05 -1.44 -4.81
CA GLY A 109 5.22 -1.08 -5.63
C GLY A 109 5.61 0.40 -5.53
N GLU A 110 4.98 1.19 -4.65
CA GLU A 110 5.18 2.63 -4.54
C GLU A 110 5.71 3.04 -3.15
N ASP A 111 6.22 4.28 -3.08
CA ASP A 111 6.59 4.92 -1.83
C ASP A 111 5.35 5.30 -1.02
N LEU A 112 5.36 4.97 0.27
CA LEU A 112 4.21 5.14 1.15
C LEU A 112 4.31 6.40 1.98
N PHE A 113 5.40 6.60 2.73
CA PHE A 113 5.63 7.82 3.51
C PHE A 113 7.12 8.01 3.80
N SER A 114 7.53 9.26 4.02
CA SER A 114 8.84 9.56 4.60
C SER A 114 8.75 9.88 6.09
N GLY A 115 9.78 9.45 6.82
CA GLY A 115 9.95 9.76 8.23
C GLY A 115 10.00 11.27 8.46
N CYS A 116 9.41 11.70 9.56
CA CYS A 116 9.43 13.07 10.04
C CYS A 116 9.45 13.08 11.58
N LYS A 117 9.65 14.27 12.17
CA LYS A 117 9.56 14.44 13.63
C LYS A 117 8.24 13.85 14.17
N GLY A 118 8.34 12.93 15.13
CA GLY A 118 7.19 12.25 15.74
C GLY A 118 6.74 10.98 14.99
N SER A 119 7.32 10.66 13.84
CA SER A 119 7.09 9.38 13.15
C SER A 119 7.97 8.25 13.71
N PRO A 120 7.67 6.98 13.38
CA PRO A 120 8.51 5.84 13.77
C PRO A 120 9.95 5.90 13.24
N TYR A 121 10.20 6.71 12.20
CA TYR A 121 11.49 6.83 11.54
C TYR A 121 12.02 8.27 11.56
N ILE A 122 13.33 8.40 11.44
CA ILE A 122 14.00 9.71 11.31
C ILE A 122 13.70 10.34 9.95
N GLU A 123 13.92 11.66 9.87
CA GLU A 123 13.80 12.40 8.61
C GLU A 123 14.69 11.82 7.51
N GLY A 124 14.15 11.73 6.29
CA GLY A 124 14.83 11.19 5.11
C GLY A 124 14.76 9.66 4.96
N VAL A 125 14.28 8.92 5.96
CA VAL A 125 13.97 7.49 5.79
C VAL A 125 12.66 7.35 5.02
N VAL A 126 12.67 6.64 3.89
CA VAL A 126 11.48 6.38 3.08
C VAL A 126 11.01 4.95 3.29
N ILE A 127 9.73 4.78 3.60
CA ILE A 127 9.08 3.48 3.68
C ILE A 127 8.22 3.29 2.42
N CYS A 128 8.39 2.16 1.74
CA CYS A 128 7.62 1.77 0.57
C CYS A 128 6.86 0.47 0.81
N ILE A 129 5.92 0.16 -0.08
CA ILE A 129 5.24 -1.14 -0.12
C ILE A 129 5.73 -1.89 -1.36
N ASP A 130 6.20 -3.12 -1.19
CA ASP A 130 6.60 -3.96 -2.33
C ASP A 130 5.41 -4.56 -3.08
N ASP A 131 5.68 -5.29 -4.15
CA ASP A 131 4.66 -5.93 -4.98
C ASP A 131 3.83 -6.99 -4.23
N GLU A 132 4.39 -7.56 -3.15
CA GLU A 132 3.72 -8.51 -2.27
C GLU A 132 2.86 -7.83 -1.19
N GLY A 133 2.96 -6.51 -1.05
CA GLY A 133 2.25 -5.74 -0.03
C GLY A 133 2.97 -5.65 1.32
N ASN A 134 4.27 -5.92 1.37
CA ASN A 134 5.08 -5.79 2.58
C ASN A 134 5.72 -4.40 2.66
N LEU A 135 5.84 -3.87 3.88
CA LEU A 135 6.58 -2.63 4.12
C LEU A 135 8.08 -2.88 4.04
N ARG A 136 8.78 -1.99 3.34
CA ARG A 136 10.24 -1.99 3.24
C ARG A 136 10.82 -0.62 3.54
N ASN A 137 11.98 -0.62 4.19
CA ASN A 137 12.77 0.57 4.46
C ASN A 137 13.77 0.78 3.32
N LYS A 138 13.58 1.84 2.53
CA LYS A 138 14.46 2.16 1.40
C LYS A 138 15.84 2.66 1.81
N PHE A 139 16.01 3.05 3.07
CA PHE A 139 17.30 3.49 3.58
C PHE A 139 18.29 2.33 3.76
N ILE A 140 17.78 1.11 3.98
CA ILE A 140 18.62 -0.07 4.24
C ILE A 140 18.48 -1.02 3.06
N VAL A 141 19.56 -1.17 2.30
CA VAL A 141 19.64 -2.08 1.17
C VAL A 141 20.45 -3.30 1.59
N ASN A 142 19.90 -4.50 1.40
CA ASN A 142 20.63 -5.73 1.70
C ASN A 142 21.70 -6.01 0.62
N LYS A 143 22.51 -7.05 0.84
CA LYS A 143 23.58 -7.46 -0.10
C LYS A 143 23.09 -7.77 -1.53
N ASN A 144 21.80 -8.03 -1.70
CA ASN A 144 21.19 -8.38 -2.99
C ASN A 144 20.51 -7.17 -3.65
N GLY A 145 20.70 -5.95 -3.15
CA GLY A 145 20.08 -4.75 -3.70
C GLY A 145 18.61 -4.58 -3.31
N VAL A 146 18.09 -5.39 -2.38
CA VAL A 146 16.67 -5.37 -1.98
C VAL A 146 16.51 -4.56 -0.68
N PHE A 147 15.51 -3.68 -0.66
CA PHE A 147 15.17 -2.91 0.54
C PHE A 147 14.75 -3.81 1.70
N GLN A 148 15.23 -3.47 2.90
CA GLN A 148 14.99 -4.26 4.10
C GLN A 148 13.50 -4.30 4.43
N ARG A 149 12.94 -5.51 4.56
CA ARG A 149 11.58 -5.72 5.04
C ARG A 149 11.48 -5.37 6.52
N LEU A 150 10.43 -4.65 6.90
CA LEU A 150 10.15 -4.35 8.30
C LEU A 150 9.74 -5.63 9.05
N ASP A 151 10.15 -5.72 10.31
CA ASP A 151 9.65 -6.77 11.21
C ASP A 151 8.20 -6.48 11.66
N SER A 152 7.63 -7.40 12.43
CA SER A 152 6.24 -7.28 12.89
C SER A 152 6.00 -6.10 13.84
N PHE A 153 6.99 -5.73 14.64
CA PHE A 153 6.91 -4.65 15.61
C PHE A 153 6.94 -3.28 14.90
N ASP A 154 7.88 -3.11 13.98
CA ASP A 154 8.01 -1.89 13.18
C ASP A 154 6.84 -1.74 12.20
N THR A 155 6.39 -2.83 11.58
CA THR A 155 5.18 -2.84 10.75
C THR A 155 3.97 -2.33 11.53
N LYS A 156 3.76 -2.81 12.76
CA LYS A 156 2.66 -2.36 13.61
C LYS A 156 2.77 -0.87 13.94
N ARG A 157 3.97 -0.39 14.29
CA ARG A 157 4.23 1.04 14.59
C ARG A 157 3.92 1.94 13.39
N VAL A 158 4.28 1.52 12.18
CA VAL A 158 3.94 2.27 10.96
C VAL A 158 2.43 2.39 10.78
N TRP A 159 1.68 1.30 10.93
CA TRP A 159 0.24 1.35 10.74
C TRP A 159 -0.47 2.16 11.82
N GLU A 160 -0.04 2.05 13.07
CA GLU A 160 -0.54 2.89 14.17
C GLU A 160 -0.26 4.38 13.93
N TYR A 161 0.92 4.70 13.40
CA TYR A 161 1.29 6.07 13.04
C TYR A 161 0.41 6.61 11.91
N LEU A 162 0.32 5.90 10.78
CA LEU A 162 -0.47 6.35 9.62
C LEU A 162 -1.98 6.40 9.91
N PHE A 163 -2.46 5.62 10.88
CA PHE A 163 -3.85 5.75 11.34
C PHE A 163 -4.12 7.05 12.10
N LYS A 164 -3.13 7.53 12.88
CA LYS A 164 -3.19 8.82 13.58
C LYS A 164 -2.89 10.00 12.66
N HIS A 165 -2.02 9.79 11.68
CA HIS A 165 -1.47 10.80 10.77
C HIS A 165 -1.79 10.46 9.31
N GLN A 166 -3.08 10.38 8.96
CA GLN A 166 -3.50 10.00 7.61
C GLN A 166 -3.00 10.99 6.55
N GLU A 167 -2.80 12.25 6.92
CA GLU A 167 -2.22 13.30 6.08
C GLU A 167 -0.79 13.00 5.61
N ARG A 168 -0.09 12.04 6.24
CA ARG A 168 1.26 11.60 5.85
C ARG A 168 1.24 10.44 4.84
N ILE A 169 0.09 9.84 4.56
CA ILE A 169 -0.02 8.75 3.58
C ILE A 169 0.22 9.30 2.17
N GLY A 170 1.20 8.75 1.47
CA GLY A 170 1.65 9.17 0.15
C GLY A 170 2.51 10.44 0.14
N VAL A 171 2.91 10.95 1.30
CA VAL A 171 3.75 12.15 1.41
C VAL A 171 5.21 11.75 1.58
N ILE A 172 6.02 12.03 0.56
CA ILE A 172 7.45 11.72 0.52
C ILE A 172 8.25 13.01 0.46
N GLU A 173 9.10 13.19 1.46
CA GLU A 173 10.10 14.25 1.51
C GLU A 173 11.48 13.60 1.42
N TYR A 174 12.11 13.68 0.25
CA TYR A 174 13.48 13.24 0.07
C TYR A 174 14.41 14.29 0.70
N LYS A 175 15.10 13.90 1.77
CA LYS A 175 16.17 14.68 2.40
C LYS A 175 17.44 13.86 2.39
N GLU A 176 18.57 14.50 2.10
CA GLU A 176 19.87 13.87 2.27
C GLU A 176 20.12 13.60 3.76
N VAL A 177 20.14 12.32 4.13
CA VAL A 177 20.52 11.91 5.48
C VAL A 177 22.04 11.86 5.54
N LYS A 178 22.67 12.80 6.26
CA LYS A 178 24.10 12.72 6.57
C LYS A 178 24.33 11.49 7.46
N VAL A 179 24.89 10.43 6.87
CA VAL A 179 25.15 9.09 7.46
C VAL A 179 25.83 9.13 8.85
N SER A 180 26.50 10.23 9.20
CA SER A 180 27.11 10.52 10.51
C SER A 180 26.22 10.32 11.77
N GLN A 181 24.90 10.19 11.63
CA GLN A 181 23.98 9.96 12.76
C GLN A 181 23.64 8.48 13.01
N ILE A 182 23.92 7.59 12.05
CA ILE A 182 23.49 6.18 12.09
C ILE A 182 24.59 5.31 12.72
N GLU A 183 25.85 5.59 12.42
CA GLU A 183 27.01 4.86 12.97
C GLU A 183 27.17 4.98 14.49
N LYS A 184 26.62 6.04 15.11
CA LYS A 184 26.70 6.24 16.57
C LYS A 184 25.85 5.28 17.40
N LYS A 185 24.96 4.49 16.80
CA LYS A 185 24.15 3.48 17.51
C LYS A 185 24.78 2.10 17.51
N ASP A 186 25.55 1.73 16.48
CA ASP A 186 26.22 0.43 16.44
C ASP A 186 27.42 0.36 17.40
N GLU A 187 28.05 1.49 17.73
CA GLU A 187 29.08 1.56 18.78
C GLU A 187 28.55 1.36 20.21
N LYS A 188 27.21 1.31 20.40
CA LYS A 188 26.58 0.96 21.68
C LYS A 188 26.08 -0.48 21.74
N LEU A 189 26.60 -1.37 20.90
CA LEU A 189 26.71 -2.78 21.29
C LEU A 189 27.67 -2.81 22.48
N LYS A 190 27.09 -2.79 23.69
CA LYS A 190 27.83 -2.93 24.96
C LYS A 190 28.84 -4.06 24.79
N VAL A 191 30.13 -3.72 24.90
CA VAL A 191 31.16 -4.70 25.23
C VAL A 191 30.61 -5.49 26.42
N LEU A 192 30.27 -6.76 26.19
CA LEU A 192 29.75 -7.63 27.23
C LEU A 192 30.79 -7.66 28.34
N ASP A 193 30.39 -7.28 29.56
CA ASP A 193 31.26 -7.39 30.72
C ASP A 193 31.53 -8.88 30.98
N THR A 194 32.71 -9.32 30.58
CA THR A 194 33.19 -10.70 30.68
C THR A 194 33.38 -11.16 32.13
N ASN A 195 33.27 -10.26 33.11
CA ASN A 195 33.33 -10.60 34.52
C ASN A 195 31.99 -10.99 35.15
N THR A 196 30.89 -10.93 34.41
CA THR A 196 29.60 -11.40 34.91
C THR A 196 29.57 -12.93 35.09
N LYS A 197 28.93 -13.40 36.17
CA LYS A 197 28.72 -14.84 36.44
C LYS A 197 28.07 -15.58 35.25
N ALA A 198 27.19 -14.90 34.53
CA ALA A 198 26.52 -15.43 33.34
C ALA A 198 27.50 -15.73 32.19
N TYR A 199 28.47 -14.84 31.93
CA TYR A 199 29.48 -15.05 30.90
C TYR A 199 30.39 -16.24 31.23
N LYS A 200 30.84 -16.34 32.49
CA LYS A 200 31.68 -17.46 32.98
C LYS A 200 30.94 -18.80 32.97
N MET A 201 29.63 -18.81 33.17
CA MET A 201 28.82 -20.03 33.04
C MET A 201 28.73 -20.51 31.58
N VAL A 202 28.53 -19.60 30.63
CA VAL A 202 28.50 -19.95 29.20
C VAL A 202 29.87 -20.43 28.71
N GLU A 203 30.95 -19.79 29.12
CA GLU A 203 32.31 -20.20 28.77
C GLU A 203 32.64 -21.62 29.27
N ASN A 204 32.23 -21.96 30.49
CA ASN A 204 32.44 -23.30 31.06
C ASN A 204 31.61 -24.38 30.37
N VAL A 205 30.42 -24.05 29.84
CA VAL A 205 29.60 -24.98 29.05
C VAL A 205 30.23 -25.22 27.69
N VAL A 206 30.72 -24.16 27.03
CA VAL A 206 31.39 -24.28 25.72
C VAL A 206 32.69 -25.09 25.83
N LYS A 207 33.49 -24.90 26.89
CA LYS A 207 34.70 -25.72 27.14
C LYS A 207 34.39 -27.18 27.43
N ARG A 208 33.20 -27.50 27.96
CA ARG A 208 32.77 -28.89 28.20
C ARG A 208 32.25 -29.57 26.94
N ILE A 209 31.68 -28.81 25.99
CA ILE A 209 31.16 -29.35 24.73
C ILE A 209 32.27 -29.53 23.69
N GLY A 210 33.33 -28.72 23.75
CA GLY A 210 34.47 -28.81 22.81
C GLY A 210 35.55 -29.82 23.18
N ASN A 211 35.31 -30.70 24.15
CA ASN A 211 36.29 -31.68 24.65
C ASN A 211 35.78 -33.13 24.58
N ASP A 212 34.80 -33.39 23.72
CA ASP A 212 34.42 -34.74 23.25
C ASP A 212 34.97 -34.98 21.83
#